data_AF-A0A225D4I1-F1
#
_entry.id   AF-A0A225D4I1-F1
#
_cell.length_a   1.000
_cell.length_b   1.000
_cell.length_c   1.000
_cell.angle_alpha   90.00
_cell.angle_beta   90.00
_cell.angle_gamma   90.00
#
_symmetry.space_group_name_H-M   'P 1'
#
loop_
_entity.id
_entity.type
_entity.pdbx_description
1 polymer ?
#
loop_
_entity_poly.entity_id
_entity_poly.type
_entity_poly.pdbx_seq_one_letter_code
_entity_poly.pdbx_strand_id
1 'polypeptide(L)'
;MRFFGYLWALPVTVVGLTLALLAFLTGGSVRVRGGVVEAYGGFVGRLLKGGWVRRGGAAVALGHVILARDSECLERSRTHEMAHVRQYERWGPFLLPAYWLVGGWLWSRGYHPYLDHPFEPPPV
;
A
#
# COMPACT_ATOMS: atom_id res chain seq x y z
N MET A 1 -7.26 -6.15 -20.99
CA MET A 1 -7.17 -4.86 -20.26
C MET A 1 -6.41 -4.93 -18.93
N ARG A 2 -6.42 -6.06 -18.18
CA ARG A 2 -5.64 -6.18 -16.93
C ARG A 2 -4.11 -6.14 -17.12
N PHE A 3 -3.61 -6.73 -18.21
CA PHE A 3 -2.17 -6.83 -18.49
C PHE A 3 -1.44 -5.47 -18.51
N PHE A 4 -2.05 -4.44 -19.11
CA PHE A 4 -1.49 -3.08 -19.10
C PHE A 4 -1.41 -2.51 -17.69
N GLY A 5 -2.42 -2.73 -16.85
CA GLY A 5 -2.39 -2.30 -15.44
C GLY A 5 -1.26 -2.96 -14.64
N TYR A 6 -1.00 -4.26 -14.87
CA TYR A 6 0.15 -4.94 -14.27
C TYR A 6 1.48 -4.39 -14.75
N LEU A 7 1.64 -4.19 -16.07
CA LEU A 7 2.87 -3.64 -16.64
C LEU A 7 3.12 -2.20 -16.15
N TRP A 8 2.04 -1.45 -16.00
CA TRP A 8 2.07 -0.05 -15.57
C TRP A 8 2.38 0.11 -14.10
N ALA A 9 1.84 -0.75 -13.24
CA ALA A 9 2.15 -0.79 -11.82
C ALA A 9 3.48 -1.51 -11.52
N LEU A 10 4.06 -2.22 -12.50
CA LEU A 10 5.21 -3.12 -12.31
C LEU A 10 6.37 -2.52 -11.52
N PRO A 11 6.83 -1.28 -11.79
CA PRO A 11 7.95 -0.70 -11.04
C PRO A 11 7.67 -0.62 -9.53
N VAL A 12 6.44 -0.28 -9.15
CA VAL A 12 6.01 -0.20 -7.75
C VAL A 12 5.75 -1.59 -7.19
N THR A 13 5.17 -2.50 -7.99
CA THR A 13 4.95 -3.89 -7.63
C THR A 13 6.27 -4.60 -7.30
N VAL A 14 7.37 -4.32 -8.03
CA VAL A 14 8.70 -4.88 -7.73
C VAL A 14 9.17 -4.48 -6.33
N VAL A 15 8.99 -3.21 -5.94
CA VAL A 15 9.30 -2.74 -4.58
C VAL A 15 8.41 -3.42 -3.53
N GLY A 16 7.12 -3.62 -3.83
CA GLY A 16 6.24 -4.40 -2.97
C GLY A 16 6.71 -5.85 -2.81
N LEU A 17 7.13 -6.49 -3.91
CA LEU A 17 7.58 -7.88 -3.92
C LEU A 17 8.88 -8.09 -3.15
N THR A 18 9.82 -7.14 -3.21
CA THR A 18 11.05 -7.21 -2.40
C THR A 18 10.71 -7.15 -0.91
N LEU A 19 9.77 -6.30 -0.50
CA LEU A 19 9.30 -6.23 0.89
C LEU A 19 8.52 -7.49 1.30
N ALA A 20 7.68 -8.05 0.41
CA ALA A 20 6.99 -9.31 0.65
C ALA A 20 7.97 -10.49 0.82
N LEU A 21 9.03 -10.51 0.02
CA LEU A 21 10.10 -11.50 0.15
C LEU A 21 10.83 -11.33 1.49
N LEU A 22 11.15 -10.10 1.90
CA LEU A 22 11.74 -9.84 3.22
C LEU A 22 10.82 -10.25 4.35
N ALA A 23 9.50 -10.03 4.23
CA ALA A 23 8.53 -10.51 5.20
C ALA A 23 8.60 -12.05 5.31
N PHE A 24 8.58 -12.76 4.19
CA PHE A 24 8.68 -14.22 4.14
C PHE A 24 9.98 -14.73 4.79
N LEU A 25 11.14 -14.17 4.40
CA LEU A 25 12.46 -14.58 4.91
C LEU A 25 12.62 -14.34 6.42
N THR A 26 11.81 -13.47 7.01
CA THR A 26 11.85 -13.12 8.44
C THR A 26 10.70 -13.75 9.24
N GLY A 27 10.06 -14.78 8.71
CA GLY A 27 8.99 -15.54 9.39
C GLY A 27 7.58 -14.96 9.21
N GLY A 28 7.39 -14.05 8.27
CA GLY A 28 6.08 -13.57 7.81
C GLY A 28 5.41 -14.57 6.86
N SER A 29 4.14 -14.31 6.56
CA SER A 29 3.34 -15.11 5.65
C SER A 29 3.05 -14.34 4.37
N VAL A 30 3.03 -15.05 3.24
CA VAL A 30 2.70 -14.50 1.93
C VAL A 30 1.62 -15.37 1.30
N ARG A 31 0.63 -14.73 0.69
CA ARG A 31 -0.48 -15.37 0.00
C ARG A 31 -0.79 -14.61 -1.29
N VAL A 32 -1.28 -15.31 -2.30
CA VAL A 32 -1.83 -14.67 -3.50
C VAL A 32 -3.34 -14.79 -3.46
N ARG A 33 -4.06 -13.66 -3.54
CA ARG A 33 -5.53 -13.64 -3.49
C ARG A 33 -6.07 -12.56 -4.41
N GLY A 34 -7.00 -12.91 -5.29
CA GLY A 34 -7.66 -11.92 -6.15
C GLY A 34 -6.75 -11.22 -7.17
N GLY A 35 -5.58 -11.80 -7.48
CA GLY A 35 -4.60 -11.22 -8.41
C GLY A 35 -3.58 -10.26 -7.77
N VAL A 36 -3.54 -10.19 -6.44
CA VAL A 36 -2.54 -9.44 -5.68
C VAL A 36 -1.76 -10.37 -4.73
N VAL A 37 -0.54 -9.96 -4.39
CA VAL A 37 0.29 -10.63 -3.39
C VAL A 37 0.03 -9.96 -2.05
N GLU A 38 -0.54 -10.69 -1.11
CA GLU A 38 -0.78 -10.25 0.26
C GLU A 38 0.34 -10.80 1.15
N ALA A 39 1.08 -9.96 1.85
CA ALA A 39 2.13 -10.35 2.77
C ALA A 39 1.92 -9.70 4.15
N TYR A 40 2.13 -10.45 5.22
CA TYR A 40 1.97 -9.95 6.58
C TYR A 40 2.96 -10.56 7.57
N GLY A 41 3.19 -9.86 8.69
CA GLY A 41 4.13 -10.29 9.73
C GLY A 41 5.61 -10.13 9.32
N GLY A 42 6.51 -10.79 10.06
CA GLY A 42 7.95 -10.70 9.82
C GLY A 42 8.50 -9.25 9.87
N PHE A 43 9.34 -8.91 8.90
CA PHE A 43 9.91 -7.57 8.72
C PHE A 43 8.84 -6.51 8.48
N VAL A 44 7.86 -6.79 7.62
CA VAL A 44 6.74 -5.88 7.32
C VAL A 44 5.92 -5.60 8.56
N GLY A 45 5.60 -6.64 9.35
CA GLY A 45 4.91 -6.48 10.62
C GLY A 45 5.65 -5.57 11.61
N ARG A 46 6.98 -5.67 11.66
CA ARG A 46 7.82 -4.78 12.48
C ARG A 46 7.88 -3.35 11.93
N LEU A 47 8.02 -3.20 10.62
CA LEU A 47 8.04 -1.90 9.94
C LEU A 47 6.74 -1.12 10.18
N LEU A 48 5.60 -1.82 10.07
CA LEU A 48 4.27 -1.24 10.28
C LEU A 48 3.94 -1.04 11.78
N LYS A 49 4.56 -1.80 12.69
CA LYS A 49 4.49 -1.55 14.15
C LYS A 49 5.37 -0.39 14.60
N GLY A 50 6.50 -0.15 13.94
CA GLY A 50 7.58 0.72 14.43
C GLY A 50 7.63 2.12 13.83
N GLY A 51 7.14 3.11 14.58
CA GLY A 51 7.78 4.42 14.79
C GLY A 51 7.90 5.46 13.66
N TRP A 52 8.00 5.09 12.39
CA TRP A 52 8.21 6.07 11.29
C TRP A 52 6.91 6.68 10.79
N VAL A 53 5.81 5.94 10.85
CA VAL A 53 4.46 6.46 10.63
C VAL A 53 3.81 6.52 12.01
N ARG A 54 3.63 7.73 12.57
CA ARG A 54 3.10 7.99 13.93
C ARG A 54 1.67 7.48 14.21
N ARG A 55 1.14 6.59 13.36
CA ARG A 55 -0.12 5.85 13.51
C ARG A 55 -0.05 4.38 13.10
N GLY A 56 1.15 3.80 12.94
CA GLY A 56 1.36 2.37 12.67
C GLY A 56 0.38 1.76 11.67
N GLY A 57 0.62 1.99 10.37
CA GLY A 57 -0.30 1.59 9.30
C GLY A 57 -0.73 0.13 9.41
N ALA A 58 -2.04 -0.13 9.35
CA ALA A 58 -2.58 -1.49 9.41
C ALA A 58 -2.13 -2.31 8.19
N ALA A 59 -2.15 -1.67 7.02
CA ALA A 59 -1.62 -2.19 5.77
C ALA A 59 -1.18 -1.05 4.84
N VAL A 60 -0.57 -1.42 3.73
CA VAL A 60 -0.22 -0.54 2.61
C VAL A 60 -0.16 -1.33 1.31
N ALA A 61 -0.72 -0.78 0.25
CA ALA A 61 -0.59 -1.29 -1.10
C ALA A 61 0.59 -0.65 -1.84
N LEU A 62 1.36 -1.48 -2.53
CA LEU A 62 2.45 -1.09 -3.42
C LEU A 62 2.27 -1.83 -4.75
N GLY A 63 1.64 -1.15 -5.71
CA GLY A 63 1.26 -1.78 -6.98
C GLY A 63 0.28 -2.93 -6.75
N HIS A 64 0.68 -4.16 -7.09
CA HIS A 64 -0.10 -5.38 -6.88
C HIS A 64 0.29 -6.16 -5.62
N VAL A 65 0.99 -5.53 -4.67
CA VAL A 65 1.36 -6.14 -3.39
C VAL A 65 0.70 -5.40 -2.24
N ILE A 66 0.01 -6.10 -1.36
CA ILE A 66 -0.56 -5.58 -0.12
C ILE A 66 0.30 -6.09 1.04
N LEU A 67 0.85 -5.16 1.81
CA LEU A 67 1.68 -5.43 2.97
C LEU A 67 0.91 -5.07 4.22
N ALA A 68 0.68 -6.01 5.13
CA ALA A 68 -0.08 -5.78 6.35
C ALA A 68 0.71 -6.14 7.60
N ARG A 69 0.34 -5.52 8.72
CA ARG A 69 1.01 -5.77 9.99
C ARG A 69 0.86 -7.21 10.46
N ASP A 70 -0.36 -7.72 10.37
CA ASP A 70 -0.81 -9.04 10.77
C ASP A 70 -2.02 -9.44 9.91
N SER A 71 -2.48 -10.69 10.04
CA SER A 71 -3.59 -11.22 9.23
C SER A 71 -4.92 -10.53 9.52
N GLU A 72 -5.15 -10.07 10.75
CA GLU A 72 -6.38 -9.37 11.12
C GLU A 72 -6.44 -7.98 10.47
N CYS A 73 -5.32 -7.25 10.50
CA CYS A 73 -5.17 -5.98 9.79
C CYS A 73 -5.35 -6.16 8.29
N LEU A 74 -4.79 -7.22 7.71
CA LEU A 74 -4.94 -7.52 6.28
C LEU A 74 -6.41 -7.71 5.90
N GLU A 75 -7.16 -8.55 6.63
CA GLU A 75 -8.57 -8.81 6.29
C GLU A 75 -9.45 -7.57 6.49
N ARG A 76 -9.23 -6.78 7.56
CA ARG A 76 -9.96 -5.53 7.79
C ARG A 76 -9.71 -4.50 6.69
N SER A 77 -8.44 -4.27 6.36
CA SER A 77 -8.01 -3.25 5.39
C SER A 77 -8.12 -3.68 3.94
N ARG A 78 -8.49 -4.93 3.66
CA ARG A 78 -8.44 -5.49 2.31
C ARG A 78 -9.17 -4.65 1.27
N THR A 79 -10.39 -4.19 1.56
CA THR A 79 -11.17 -3.37 0.63
C THR A 79 -10.51 -2.00 0.40
N HIS A 80 -9.94 -1.41 1.46
CA HIS A 80 -9.21 -0.15 1.41
C HIS A 80 -7.94 -0.30 0.54
N GLU A 81 -7.12 -1.30 0.81
CA GLU A 81 -5.87 -1.54 0.06
C GLU A 81 -6.13 -1.93 -1.41
N MET A 82 -7.21 -2.65 -1.69
CA MET A 82 -7.61 -2.94 -3.06
C MET A 82 -8.01 -1.69 -3.85
N ALA A 83 -8.47 -0.63 -3.19
CA ALA A 83 -8.71 0.64 -3.85
C ALA A 83 -7.39 1.29 -4.29
N HIS A 84 -6.35 1.23 -3.44
CA HIS A 84 -5.00 1.67 -3.79
C HIS A 84 -4.38 0.83 -4.91
N VAL A 85 -4.56 -0.50 -4.93
CA VAL A 85 -4.14 -1.36 -6.05
C VAL A 85 -4.74 -0.85 -7.37
N ARG A 86 -6.05 -0.56 -7.39
CA ARG A 86 -6.73 -0.03 -8.58
C ARG A 86 -6.23 1.38 -8.96
N GLN A 87 -5.85 2.19 -7.99
CA GLN A 87 -5.19 3.48 -8.27
C GLN A 87 -3.84 3.26 -8.94
N TYR A 88 -3.03 2.32 -8.48
CA TYR A 88 -1.77 1.96 -9.15
C TYR A 88 -2.00 1.36 -10.54
N GLU A 89 -3.06 0.59 -10.76
CA GLU A 89 -3.39 0.11 -12.12
C GLU A 89 -3.74 1.27 -13.08
N ARG A 90 -4.29 2.38 -12.56
CA ARG A 90 -4.68 3.55 -13.37
C ARG A 90 -3.56 4.58 -13.53
N TRP A 91 -2.81 4.84 -12.46
CA TRP A 91 -1.82 5.92 -12.38
C TRP A 91 -0.38 5.40 -12.41
N GLY A 92 -0.16 4.12 -12.13
CA GLY A 92 1.15 3.48 -12.16
C GLY A 92 2.13 4.19 -11.22
N PRO A 93 3.38 4.41 -11.63
CA PRO A 93 4.38 5.09 -10.79
C PRO A 93 4.04 6.56 -10.52
N PHE A 94 3.20 7.19 -11.35
CA PHE A 94 2.81 8.59 -11.16
C PHE A 94 1.86 8.82 -9.98
N LEU A 95 1.26 7.76 -9.42
CA LEU A 95 0.43 7.87 -8.22
C LEU A 95 1.23 8.49 -7.07
N LEU A 96 2.48 8.07 -6.89
CA LEU A 96 3.35 8.56 -5.82
C LEU A 96 3.59 10.07 -5.97
N PRO A 97 4.18 10.59 -7.07
CA PRO A 97 4.32 12.03 -7.28
C PRO A 97 3.01 12.80 -7.12
N ALA A 98 1.90 12.30 -7.68
CA ALA A 98 0.60 12.96 -7.57
C ALA A 98 0.13 13.07 -6.10
N TYR A 99 0.29 12.00 -5.32
CA TYR A 99 -0.04 11.98 -3.89
C TYR A 99 0.79 13.03 -3.13
N TRP A 100 2.10 13.10 -3.36
CA TRP A 100 2.96 14.09 -2.71
C TRP A 100 2.62 15.53 -3.10
N LEU A 101 2.34 15.79 -4.38
CA LEU A 101 1.97 17.13 -4.87
C LEU A 101 0.62 17.59 -4.29
N VAL A 102 -0.38 16.71 -4.27
CA VAL A 102 -1.71 17.03 -3.71
C VAL A 102 -1.64 17.18 -2.20
N GLY A 103 -0.91 16.30 -1.50
CA GLY A 103 -0.66 16.43 -0.07
C GLY A 103 0.03 17.75 0.28
N GLY A 104 1.06 18.15 -0.47
CA GLY A 104 1.74 19.44 -0.30
C GLY A 104 0.82 20.63 -0.57
N TRP A 105 -0.02 20.55 -1.60
CA TRP A 105 -1.02 21.57 -1.90
C TRP A 105 -2.07 21.69 -0.79
N LEU A 106 -2.61 20.57 -0.28
CA LEU A 106 -3.55 20.54 0.84
C LEU A 106 -2.92 21.16 2.10
N TRP A 107 -1.68 20.79 2.40
CA TRP A 107 -0.95 21.34 3.53
C TRP A 107 -0.76 22.87 3.41
N SER A 108 -0.41 23.36 2.22
CA SER A 108 -0.29 24.81 1.95
C SER A 108 -1.61 25.57 2.11
N ARG A 109 -2.74 24.87 2.07
CA ARG A 109 -4.10 25.38 2.24
C ARG A 109 -4.64 25.18 3.66
N GLY A 110 -3.86 24.60 4.56
CA GLY A 110 -4.23 24.34 5.96
C GLY A 110 -5.04 23.07 6.19
N TYR A 111 -5.20 22.22 5.17
CA TYR A 111 -5.85 20.91 5.29
C TYR A 111 -4.87 19.84 5.77
N HIS A 112 -5.40 18.73 6.30
CA HIS A 112 -4.60 17.59 6.69
C HIS A 112 -4.19 16.79 5.43
N PRO A 113 -2.90 16.66 5.11
CA PRO A 113 -2.40 16.07 3.85
C PRO A 113 -2.70 14.58 3.66
N TYR A 114 -3.38 13.95 4.61
CA TYR A 114 -3.68 12.52 4.64
C TYR A 114 -5.18 12.30 4.84
N LEU A 115 -5.77 12.87 5.90
CA LEU A 115 -7.21 12.73 6.20
C LEU A 115 -8.11 13.40 5.16
N ASP A 116 -7.67 14.52 4.58
CA ASP A 116 -8.43 15.26 3.56
C ASP A 116 -8.00 14.89 2.14
N HIS A 117 -7.19 13.83 1.99
CA HIS A 117 -6.56 13.51 0.73
C HIS A 117 -7.54 12.77 -0.22
N PRO A 118 -7.80 13.28 -1.44
CA PRO A 118 -8.81 12.72 -2.34
C PRO A 118 -8.44 11.33 -2.90
N PHE A 119 -7.16 10.98 -2.85
CA PHE A 119 -6.70 9.64 -3.19
C PHE A 119 -6.73 8.68 -2.01
N GLU A 120 -7.03 9.13 -0.80
CA GLU A 120 -7.19 8.23 0.35
C GLU A 120 -8.59 7.60 0.32
N PRO A 121 -8.70 6.27 0.27
CA PRO A 121 -9.97 5.59 0.43
C PRO A 121 -10.54 5.82 1.83
N PRO A 122 -11.85 5.57 2.06
CA PRO A 122 -12.46 5.70 3.37
C PRO A 122 -11.70 4.89 4.42
N PRO A 123 -11.56 5.40 5.66
CA PRO A 123 -10.81 4.71 6.71
C PRO A 123 -11.42 3.33 7.03
N VAL A 124 -10.54 2.44 7.49
CA VAL A 124 -10.82 1.04 7.83
C VAL A 124 -11.41 0.87 9.22
#